data_AF-A0A2N5KBF9-F1
#
_entry.id   AF-A0A2N5KBF9-F1
#
_cell.length_a   1.000
_cell.length_b   1.000
_cell.length_c   1.000
_cell.angle_alpha   90.00
_cell.angle_beta   90.00
_cell.angle_gamma   90.00
#
_symmetry.space_group_name_H-M   'P 1'
#
loop_
_entity.id
_entity.type
_entity.pdbx_description
1 polymer ?
#
loop_
_entity_poly.entity_id
_entity_poly.type
_entity_poly.pdbx_seq_one_letter_code
_entity_poly.pdbx_strand_id
1 'polypeptide(L)'
;MISIIAALTKNRMIGKDNDFPWHLADDLKRFKELTTGHPIIMGKNSFDHLLHRTGGKLLPNRISIVVTRDRTFSFPGAIVAHSIEEAIDATDSDEVFIIGGGQIFTQSLDLADKLLLTQI
;
A
#
# COMPACT_ATOMS: atom_id res chain seq x y z
N MET A 1 -13.30 -7.52 1.81
CA MET A 1 -12.13 -8.40 2.04
C MET A 1 -10.88 -7.54 2.15
N ILE A 2 -9.98 -7.86 3.08
CA ILE A 2 -8.76 -7.10 3.38
C ILE A 2 -7.55 -7.98 3.06
N SER A 3 -6.81 -7.60 2.01
CA SER A 3 -5.61 -8.31 1.55
C SER A 3 -4.36 -7.50 1.87
N ILE A 4 -3.36 -8.10 2.53
CA ILE A 4 -2.01 -7.52 2.64
C ILE A 4 -1.16 -8.06 1.50
N ILE A 5 -0.50 -7.20 0.74
CA ILE A 5 0.49 -7.58 -0.28
C ILE A 5 1.84 -6.95 0.05
N ALA A 6 2.88 -7.78 0.16
CA ALA A 6 4.21 -7.33 0.55
C ALA A 6 5.31 -8.23 -0.02
N ALA A 7 6.47 -7.63 -0.30
CA ALA A 7 7.70 -8.35 -0.56
C ALA A 7 8.61 -8.27 0.68
N LEU A 8 9.17 -9.41 1.10
CA LEU A 8 10.00 -9.50 2.30
C LEU A 8 11.16 -10.49 2.16
N THR A 9 12.28 -10.16 2.81
CA THR A 9 13.43 -11.07 2.92
C THR A 9 13.14 -12.22 3.89
N LYS A 10 13.95 -13.28 3.90
CA LYS A 10 13.91 -14.34 4.91
C LYS A 10 13.86 -13.83 6.37
N ASN A 11 14.46 -12.67 6.64
CA ASN A 11 14.47 -12.04 7.97
C ASN A 11 13.29 -11.06 8.18
N ARG A 12 12.23 -11.17 7.37
CA ARG A 12 11.01 -10.35 7.42
C ARG A 12 11.24 -8.85 7.19
N MET A 13 12.36 -8.48 6.54
CA MET A 13 12.59 -7.09 6.15
C MET A 13 11.76 -6.75 4.92
N ILE A 14 11.01 -5.66 4.99
CA ILE A 14 10.11 -5.17 3.93
C ILE A 14 10.66 -3.93 3.21
N GLY A 15 11.82 -3.44 3.62
CA GLY A 15 12.48 -2.25 3.07
C GLY A 15 13.68 -1.83 3.93
N LYS A 16 14.52 -0.93 3.40
CA LYS A 16 15.65 -0.33 4.11
C LYS A 16 15.82 1.12 3.64
N ASP A 17 16.05 2.04 4.57
CA ASP A 17 16.24 3.48 4.27
C ASP A 17 15.09 4.08 3.44
N ASN A 18 13.87 3.62 3.75
CA ASN A 18 12.62 3.87 3.05
C ASN A 18 12.56 3.36 1.59
N ASP A 19 13.63 2.77 1.04
CA ASP A 19 13.61 2.18 -0.29
C ASP A 19 13.42 0.66 -0.25
N PHE A 20 13.05 0.10 -1.40
CA PHE A 20 13.14 -1.33 -1.67
C PHE A 20 14.48 -1.58 -2.33
N PRO A 21 15.47 -2.20 -1.65
CA PRO A 21 16.81 -2.41 -2.23
C PRO A 21 16.82 -3.45 -3.36
N TRP A 22 15.66 -3.94 -3.80
CA TRP A 22 15.48 -4.88 -4.88
C TRP A 22 14.50 -4.34 -5.93
N HIS A 23 14.89 -4.48 -7.20
CA HIS A 23 13.99 -4.28 -8.33
C HIS A 23 13.60 -5.65 -8.90
N LEU A 24 12.54 -6.23 -8.34
CA LEU A 24 12.00 -7.51 -8.80
C LEU A 24 10.88 -7.23 -9.81
N ALA A 25 11.22 -7.22 -11.09
CA ALA A 25 10.27 -6.94 -12.17
C ALA A 25 9.05 -7.87 -12.14
N ASP A 26 9.25 -9.15 -11.84
CA ASP A 26 8.16 -10.14 -11.73
C ASP A 26 7.24 -9.85 -10.54
N ASP A 27 7.79 -9.40 -9.41
CA ASP A 27 7.00 -9.01 -8.24
C ASP A 27 6.19 -7.73 -8.53
N LEU A 28 6.77 -6.75 -9.21
CA LEU A 28 6.06 -5.55 -9.64
C LEU A 28 4.93 -5.88 -10.64
N LYS A 29 5.16 -6.83 -11.55
CA LYS A 29 4.14 -7.32 -12.48
C LYS A 29 3.00 -8.00 -11.72
N ARG A 30 3.33 -8.91 -10.80
CA ARG A 30 2.35 -9.57 -9.92
C ARG A 30 1.56 -8.57 -9.08
N PHE A 31 2.24 -7.61 -8.46
CA PHE A 31 1.61 -6.53 -7.70
C PHE A 31 0.61 -5.77 -8.56
N LYS A 32 1.01 -5.39 -9.78
CA LYS A 32 0.14 -4.69 -10.72
C LYS A 32 -1.08 -5.53 -11.08
N GLU A 33 -0.90 -6.80 -11.44
CA GLU A 33 -1.97 -7.70 -11.83
C GLU A 33 -2.99 -7.91 -10.72
N LEU A 34 -2.52 -8.10 -9.47
CA LEU A 34 -3.39 -8.36 -8.33
C LEU A 34 -4.15 -7.11 -7.83
N THR A 35 -3.53 -5.93 -7.93
CA THR A 35 -4.10 -4.69 -7.35
C THR A 35 -4.89 -3.84 -8.34
N THR A 36 -4.76 -4.08 -9.65
CA THR A 36 -5.50 -3.30 -10.65
C THR A 36 -7.01 -3.53 -10.50
N GLY A 37 -7.77 -2.44 -10.50
CA GLY A 37 -9.21 -2.46 -10.26
C GLY A 37 -9.61 -2.30 -8.79
N HIS A 38 -8.64 -2.38 -7.87
CA HIS A 38 -8.88 -2.37 -6.43
C HIS A 38 -8.30 -1.13 -5.76
N PRO A 39 -8.86 -0.70 -4.61
CA PRO A 39 -8.24 0.29 -3.74
C PRO A 39 -6.94 -0.22 -3.14
N ILE A 40 -5.96 0.66 -3.05
CA ILE A 40 -4.67 0.42 -2.38
C ILE A 40 -4.54 1.38 -1.20
N ILE A 41 -4.26 0.83 -0.03
CA ILE A 41 -4.13 1.56 1.23
C ILE A 41 -2.66 1.57 1.62
N MET A 42 -2.13 2.76 1.87
CA MET A 42 -0.74 2.92 2.28
C MET A 42 -0.53 4.09 3.24
N GLY A 43 0.58 4.06 3.96
CA GLY A 43 0.99 5.17 4.82
C GLY A 43 1.65 6.29 4.03
N LYS A 44 1.66 7.50 4.58
CA LYS A 44 2.25 8.69 3.94
C LYS A 44 3.67 8.49 3.39
N ASN A 45 4.58 7.89 4.17
CA ASN A 45 5.95 7.66 3.72
C ASN A 45 5.98 6.70 2.52
N SER A 46 5.20 5.62 2.55
CA SER A 46 5.10 4.70 1.41
C SER A 46 4.50 5.37 0.18
N PHE A 47 3.55 6.27 0.37
CA PHE A 47 2.98 7.08 -0.70
C PHE A 47 4.01 8.04 -1.34
N ASP A 48 4.83 8.72 -0.56
CA ASP A 48 5.88 9.59 -1.08
C ASP A 48 6.90 8.82 -1.92
N HIS A 49 7.26 7.63 -1.46
CA HIS A 49 8.13 6.72 -2.19
C HIS A 49 7.51 6.21 -3.49
N LEU A 50 6.22 5.87 -3.45
CA LEU A 50 5.46 5.52 -4.64
C LEU A 50 5.49 6.66 -5.66
N LEU A 51 5.19 7.90 -5.24
CA LEU A 51 5.20 9.08 -6.10
C LEU A 51 6.59 9.34 -6.69
N HIS A 52 7.66 9.20 -5.91
CA HIS A 52 9.02 9.34 -6.43
C HIS A 52 9.30 8.34 -7.56
N ARG A 53 8.85 7.08 -7.41
CA ARG A 53 9.04 6.02 -8.42
C ARG A 53 8.15 6.19 -9.66
N THR A 54 6.99 6.82 -9.52
CA THR A 54 6.03 7.01 -10.62
C THR A 54 6.12 8.40 -11.28
N GLY A 55 7.09 9.22 -10.89
CA GLY A 55 7.23 10.59 -11.41
C GLY A 55 6.07 11.49 -11.01
N GLY A 56 5.59 11.36 -9.77
CA GLY A 56 4.52 12.17 -9.20
C GLY A 56 3.11 11.74 -9.59
N LYS A 57 2.93 10.54 -10.16
CA LYS A 57 1.64 10.05 -10.66
C LYS A 57 1.07 8.96 -9.76
N LEU A 58 -0.24 8.98 -9.57
CA LEU A 58 -0.94 7.84 -8.97
C LEU A 58 -0.84 6.62 -9.89
N LEU A 59 -0.92 5.44 -9.30
CA LEU A 59 -0.98 4.21 -10.07
C LEU A 59 -2.30 4.16 -10.85
N PRO A 60 -2.28 3.94 -12.18
CA PRO A 60 -3.50 3.94 -12.97
C PRO A 60 -4.40 2.77 -12.57
N ASN A 61 -5.72 2.96 -12.74
CA ASN A 61 -6.76 1.97 -12.47
C ASN A 61 -6.77 1.46 -11.02
N ARG A 62 -6.35 2.30 -10.06
CA ARG A 62 -6.37 2.03 -8.62
C ARG A 62 -6.80 3.28 -7.88
N ILE A 63 -7.63 3.09 -6.87
CA ILE A 63 -7.97 4.14 -5.91
C ILE A 63 -6.84 4.18 -4.88
N SER A 64 -6.10 5.28 -4.81
CA SER A 64 -5.01 5.42 -3.84
C SER A 64 -5.55 6.03 -2.55
N ILE A 65 -5.43 5.31 -1.44
CA ILE A 65 -5.86 5.74 -0.11
C ILE A 65 -4.62 5.90 0.78
N VAL A 66 -4.44 7.10 1.33
CA VAL A 66 -3.25 7.48 2.09
C VAL A 66 -3.62 7.72 3.54
N VAL A 67 -3.06 6.90 4.43
CA VAL A 67 -3.23 7.02 5.88
C VAL A 67 -2.16 7.95 6.45
N THR A 68 -2.59 9.02 7.11
CA THR A 68 -1.71 10.00 7.74
C THR A 68 -2.33 10.65 8.96
N ARG A 69 -1.49 11.04 9.92
CA ARG A 69 -1.89 11.87 11.07
C ARG A 69 -1.93 13.36 10.73
N ASP A 70 -1.30 13.75 9.62
CA ASP A 70 -1.33 15.13 9.15
C ASP A 70 -2.70 15.46 8.53
N ARG A 71 -3.51 16.21 9.27
CA ARG A 71 -4.84 16.64 8.84
C ARG A 71 -4.84 17.74 7.78
N THR A 72 -3.68 18.32 7.48
CA THR A 72 -3.54 19.35 6.43
C THR A 72 -3.12 18.76 5.09
N PHE A 73 -2.70 17.49 5.09
CA PHE A 73 -2.29 16.80 3.87
C PHE A 73 -3.47 16.55 2.94
N SER A 74 -3.28 16.87 1.67
CA SER A 74 -4.18 16.49 0.57
C SER A 74 -3.37 16.19 -0.68
N PHE A 75 -3.89 15.33 -1.54
CA PHE A 75 -3.27 15.05 -2.83
C PHE A 75 -4.36 14.83 -3.90
N PRO A 76 -4.30 15.51 -5.06
CA PRO A 76 -5.31 15.37 -6.10
C PRO A 76 -5.49 13.91 -6.56
N GLY A 77 -6.74 13.42 -6.47
CA GLY A 77 -7.11 12.07 -6.91
C GLY A 77 -6.77 10.94 -5.93
N ALA A 78 -6.15 11.24 -4.79
CA ALA A 78 -6.00 10.28 -3.69
C ALA A 78 -7.02 10.58 -2.59
N ILE A 79 -7.48 9.53 -1.92
CA ILE A 79 -8.29 9.65 -0.71
C ILE A 79 -7.32 9.74 0.47
N VAL A 80 -7.59 10.65 1.41
CA VAL A 80 -6.83 10.78 2.65
C VAL A 80 -7.68 10.26 3.80
N ALA A 81 -7.08 9.39 4.61
CA ALA A 81 -7.70 8.85 5.82
C ALA A 81 -6.77 9.03 7.02
N HIS A 82 -7.32 8.99 8.22
CA HIS A 82 -6.61 9.22 9.48
C HIS A 82 -6.55 7.99 10.40
N SER A 83 -7.15 6.87 10.00
CA SER A 83 -6.99 5.55 10.61
C SER A 83 -7.06 4.43 9.56
N ILE A 84 -6.79 3.18 9.96
CA ILE A 84 -6.93 2.01 9.07
C ILE A 84 -8.41 1.75 8.77
N GLU A 85 -9.26 1.86 9.78
CA GLU A 85 -10.71 1.68 9.66
C GLU A 85 -11.31 2.72 8.71
N GLU A 86 -10.96 4.00 8.88
CA GLU A 86 -11.39 5.06 7.96
C GLU A 86 -10.93 4.81 6.52
N ALA A 87 -9.72 4.25 6.35
CA ALA A 87 -9.20 3.93 5.02
C ALA A 87 -9.93 2.74 4.36
N ILE A 88 -10.37 1.76 5.14
CA ILE A 88 -11.15 0.62 4.67
C ILE A 88 -12.56 1.09 4.30
N ASP A 89 -13.18 1.92 5.14
CA ASP A 89 -14.55 2.42 4.96
C ASP A 89 -14.65 3.50 3.87
N ALA A 90 -13.53 4.03 3.38
CA ALA A 90 -13.49 5.05 2.34
C ALA A 90 -13.88 4.56 0.93
N THR A 91 -14.20 3.27 0.78
CA THR A 91 -14.51 2.65 -0.51
C THR A 91 -15.51 1.51 -0.35
N ASP A 92 -16.48 1.43 -1.26
CA ASP A 92 -17.45 0.33 -1.33
C ASP A 92 -16.89 -0.90 -2.08
N SER A 93 -15.57 -1.06 -2.17
CA SER A 93 -14.96 -2.15 -2.93
C SER A 93 -15.01 -3.46 -2.16
N ASP A 94 -15.30 -4.57 -2.87
CA ASP A 94 -15.31 -5.91 -2.30
C ASP A 94 -13.94 -6.34 -1.72
N GLU A 95 -12.84 -5.79 -2.25
CA GLU A 95 -11.48 -6.09 -1.81
C GLU A 95 -10.59 -4.85 -1.81
N VAL A 96 -9.88 -4.64 -0.69
CA VAL A 96 -8.86 -3.60 -0.53
C VAL A 96 -7.49 -4.22 -0.31
N PHE A 97 -6.45 -3.55 -0.80
CA PHE A 97 -5.07 -3.99 -0.65
C PHE A 97 -4.29 -3.07 0.27
N ILE A 98 -3.85 -3.59 1.41
CA ILE A 98 -2.84 -2.93 2.24
C ILE A 98 -1.46 -3.18 1.62
N ILE A 99 -0.78 -2.10 1.22
CA ILE A 99 0.52 -2.17 0.54
C ILE A 99 1.68 -1.63 1.39
N GLY A 100 1.41 -1.27 2.65
CA GLY A 100 2.42 -0.87 3.65
C GLY A 100 2.42 0.62 3.97
N GLY A 101 3.42 1.16 4.66
CA GLY A 101 4.64 0.52 5.17
C GLY A 101 4.46 -0.17 6.52
N GLY A 102 5.56 -0.39 7.24
CA GLY A 102 5.60 -1.22 8.45
C GLY A 102 4.52 -0.91 9.49
N GLN A 103 4.27 0.36 9.80
CA GLN A 103 3.22 0.75 10.74
C GLN A 103 1.81 0.40 10.25
N ILE A 104 1.55 0.52 8.95
CA ILE A 104 0.26 0.16 8.35
C ILE A 104 0.10 -1.35 8.38
N PHE A 105 1.15 -2.12 8.06
CA PHE A 105 1.12 -3.58 8.21
C PHE A 105 0.86 -4.01 9.65
N THR A 106 1.53 -3.42 10.65
CA THR A 106 1.29 -3.75 12.06
C THR A 106 -0.15 -3.49 12.48
N GLN A 107 -0.75 -2.38 12.06
CA GLN A 107 -2.13 -2.04 12.42
C GLN A 107 -3.19 -2.86 11.68
N SER A 108 -2.85 -3.45 10.53
CA SER A 108 -3.79 -4.19 9.68
C SER A 108 -3.65 -5.70 9.77
N LEU A 109 -2.61 -6.22 10.44
CA LEU A 109 -2.31 -7.65 10.44
C LEU A 109 -3.45 -8.49 11.03
N ASP A 110 -4.08 -8.03 12.10
CA ASP A 110 -5.20 -8.70 12.76
C ASP A 110 -6.55 -8.54 12.03
N LEU A 111 -6.59 -7.63 11.05
CA LEU A 111 -7.78 -7.36 10.23
C LEU A 111 -7.72 -8.09 8.87
N ALA A 112 -6.57 -8.61 8.48
CA ALA A 112 -6.35 -9.15 7.14
C ALA A 112 -6.97 -10.54 6.97
N ASP A 113 -7.77 -10.69 5.91
CA ASP A 113 -8.30 -11.98 5.47
C ASP A 113 -7.22 -12.81 4.75
N LYS A 114 -6.26 -12.13 4.11
CA LYS A 114 -5.27 -12.77 3.23
C LYS A 114 -3.92 -12.07 3.25
N LEU A 115 -2.85 -12.86 3.22
CA LEU A 115 -1.48 -12.41 3.03
C LEU A 115 -0.94 -12.88 1.67
N LEU A 116 -0.55 -11.95 0.81
CA LEU A 116 0.01 -12.14 -0.51
C LEU A 116 1.50 -11.80 -0.49
N LEU A 117 2.32 -12.71 0.02
CA LEU A 117 3.73 -12.44 0.30
C LEU A 117 4.64 -12.94 -0.83
N THR A 118 5.58 -12.09 -1.24
CA THR A 118 6.72 -12.47 -2.08
C THR A 118 7.95 -12.60 -1.20
N GLN A 119 8.52 -13.80 -1.12
CA GLN A 119 9.74 -14.05 -0.35
C GLN A 119 10.98 -13.90 -1.24
N ILE A 120 11.95 -13.11 -0.78
CA ILE A 120 13.22 -12.81 -1.44
C ILE A 120 14.36 -13.54 -0.73
#